data_AF-A0A3M0YVJ9-F1
#
_entry.id   AF-A0A3M0YVJ9-F1
#
_cell.length_a   1.000
_cell.length_b   1.000
_cell.length_c   1.000
_cell.angle_alpha   90.00
_cell.angle_beta   90.00
_cell.angle_gamma   90.00
#
_symmetry.space_group_name_H-M   'P 1'
#
loop_
_entity.id
_entity.type
_entity.pdbx_description
1 polymer ?
#
loop_
_entity_poly.entity_id
_entity_poly.type
_entity_poly.pdbx_seq_one_letter_code
_entity_poly.pdbx_strand_id
1 'polypeptide(L)'
;MKITMLTPDKVIFQGNVVSVKVPGVMGQFQVLKNHAPIVSALDSGTVTLVAASGVHQVFDEESGEIVEVEEPGQQYTFRIEGGFIEVLNNEISLLVSSLVNGNNHAAAKG
;
A
#
# COMPACT_ATOMS: atom_id res chain seq x y z
N MET A 1 3.27 10.29 5.85
CA MET A 1 2.88 9.25 6.84
C MET A 1 3.59 7.98 6.44
N LYS A 2 3.92 7.09 7.37
CA LYS A 2 4.65 5.86 7.07
C LYS A 2 3.65 4.72 6.87
N ILE A 3 3.86 3.89 5.86
CA ILE A 3 3.07 2.68 5.64
C ILE A 3 3.99 1.47 5.56
N THR A 4 3.52 0.35 6.11
CA THR A 4 4.03 -0.99 5.84
C THR A 4 2.88 -1.82 5.31
N MET A 5 3.04 -2.33 4.08
CA MET A 5 2.12 -3.28 3.46
C MET A 5 2.79 -4.65 3.40
N LEU A 6 2.14 -5.67 3.92
CA LEU A 6 2.70 -7.02 4.00
C LEU A 6 1.63 -8.09 3.74
N THR A 7 2.07 -9.20 3.18
CA THR A 7 1.34 -10.48 3.21
C THR A 7 1.83 -11.30 4.41
N PRO A 8 1.23 -12.46 4.73
CA PRO A 8 1.76 -13.34 5.78
C PRO A 8 3.23 -13.76 5.56
N ASP A 9 3.68 -13.79 4.30
CA ASP A 9 5.00 -14.31 3.93
C ASP A 9 6.08 -13.24 3.76
N LYS A 10 5.70 -12.00 3.40
CA LYS A 10 6.68 -10.97 3.04
C LYS A 10 6.15 -9.54 3.15
N VAL A 11 7.08 -8.59 3.23
CA VAL A 11 6.79 -7.16 3.04
C VAL A 11 6.67 -6.87 1.55
N ILE A 12 5.61 -6.17 1.14
CA ILE A 12 5.32 -5.78 -0.24
C ILE A 12 5.74 -4.34 -0.51
N PHE A 13 5.48 -3.44 0.44
CA PHE A 13 5.86 -2.04 0.33
C PHE A 13 6.14 -1.48 1.73
N GLN A 14 7.22 -0.71 1.88
CA GLN A 14 7.49 0.02 3.10
C GLN A 14 8.12 1.37 2.80
N GLY A 15 7.53 2.44 3.32
CA GLY A 15 8.06 3.78 3.10
C GLY A 15 7.09 4.90 3.48
N ASN A 16 7.45 6.11 3.10
CA ASN A 16 6.58 7.26 3.28
C ASN A 16 5.60 7.38 2.10
N VAL A 17 4.33 7.61 2.42
CA VAL A 17 3.27 7.87 1.44
C VAL A 17 2.57 9.19 1.72
N VAL A 18 2.04 9.79 0.65
CA VAL A 18 1.12 10.93 0.68
C VAL A 18 -0.29 10.44 0.96
N SER A 19 -0.69 9.34 0.32
CA SER A 19 -2.02 8.75 0.46
C SER A 19 -1.99 7.23 0.29
N VAL A 20 -2.98 6.58 0.91
CA VAL A 20 -3.34 5.18 0.64
C VAL A 20 -4.85 5.10 0.45
N LYS A 21 -5.28 4.45 -0.63
CA LYS A 21 -6.68 4.23 -0.98
C LYS A 21 -6.94 2.74 -0.98
N VAL A 22 -8.00 2.30 -0.28
CA VAL A 22 -8.26 0.88 -0.01
C VAL A 22 -9.73 0.49 -0.21
N PRO A 23 -10.02 -0.78 -0.54
CA PRO A 23 -11.38 -1.30 -0.69
C PRO A 23 -11.94 -1.75 0.68
N GLY A 24 -12.42 -0.82 1.49
CA GLY A 24 -13.08 -1.18 2.76
C GLY A 24 -14.38 -1.97 2.55
N VAL A 25 -14.73 -2.83 3.50
CA VAL A 25 -15.98 -3.64 3.44
C VAL A 25 -17.27 -2.80 3.38
N MET A 26 -17.22 -1.56 3.87
CA MET A 26 -18.33 -0.59 3.79
C MET A 26 -18.20 0.38 2.62
N GLY A 27 -17.29 0.08 1.68
CA GLY A 27 -16.93 0.95 0.58
C GLY A 27 -15.50 1.45 0.65
N GLN A 28 -15.05 1.96 -0.48
CA GLN A 28 -13.70 2.45 -0.67
C GLN A 28 -13.47 3.76 0.11
N PHE A 29 -12.31 3.89 0.73
CA PHE A 29 -11.90 5.13 1.38
C PHE A 29 -10.40 5.41 1.17
N GLN A 30 -9.99 6.63 1.50
CA GLN A 30 -8.61 7.09 1.37
C GLN A 30 -8.14 7.68 2.69
N VAL A 31 -6.93 7.30 3.09
CA VAL A 31 -6.22 7.83 4.25
C VAL A 31 -5.20 8.85 3.77
N LEU A 32 -5.13 9.97 4.49
CA LEU A 32 -4.15 11.04 4.32
C LEU A 32 -3.42 11.27 5.65
N LYS A 33 -2.39 12.12 5.62
CA LYS A 33 -1.71 12.54 6.85
C LYS A 33 -2.72 13.13 7.84
N ASN A 34 -2.54 12.82 9.12
CA ASN A 34 -3.35 13.22 10.27
C ASN A 34 -4.81 12.69 10.23
N HIS A 35 -5.05 11.58 9.55
CA HIS A 35 -6.32 10.87 9.69
C HIS A 35 -6.51 10.37 11.13
N ALA A 36 -7.77 10.31 11.58
CA ALA A 36 -8.12 9.75 12.88
C ALA A 36 -7.72 8.26 12.98
N PRO A 37 -7.40 7.76 14.18
CA PRO A 37 -7.11 6.34 14.36
C PRO A 37 -8.27 5.44 13.92
N ILE A 38 -7.98 4.37 13.19
CA ILE A 38 -8.98 3.43 12.69
C ILE A 38 -8.38 2.05 12.46
N VAL A 39 -9.18 1.02 12.69
CA VAL A 39 -8.95 -0.34 12.17
C VAL A 39 -10.14 -0.70 11.30
N SER A 40 -9.90 -1.25 10.10
CA SER A 40 -10.95 -1.64 9.17
C SER A 40 -10.60 -2.92 8.44
N ALA A 41 -11.61 -3.76 8.22
CA ALA A 41 -11.52 -4.90 7.31
C ALA A 41 -11.62 -4.41 5.86
N LEU A 42 -10.89 -5.09 4.97
CA LEU A 42 -10.85 -4.81 3.54
C LEU A 42 -11.41 -5.99 2.76
N ASP A 43 -12.20 -5.68 1.75
CA ASP A 43 -12.64 -6.64 0.73
C ASP A 43 -11.56 -6.83 -0.33
N SER A 44 -11.76 -7.83 -1.20
CA SER A 44 -10.97 -7.94 -2.43
C SER A 44 -11.10 -6.68 -3.27
N GLY A 45 -10.01 -6.20 -3.85
CA GLY A 45 -10.05 -5.02 -4.69
C GLY A 45 -8.70 -4.37 -4.89
N THR A 46 -8.72 -3.09 -5.23
CA THR A 46 -7.52 -2.32 -5.57
C THR A 46 -7.07 -1.45 -4.41
N VAL A 47 -5.81 -1.62 -4.01
CA VAL A 47 -5.08 -0.69 -3.15
C VAL A 47 -4.23 0.23 -4.03
N THR A 48 -4.28 1.53 -3.78
CA THR A 48 -3.44 2.51 -4.47
C THR A 48 -2.65 3.33 -3.46
N LEU A 49 -1.32 3.39 -3.63
CA LEU A 49 -0.41 4.20 -2.83
C LEU A 49 0.18 5.31 -3.68
N VAL A 50 0.42 6.48 -3.07
CA VAL A 50 1.22 7.55 -3.69
C VAL A 50 2.44 7.79 -2.80
N ALA A 51 3.63 7.49 -3.32
CA ALA A 51 4.88 7.67 -2.60
C ALA A 51 5.11 9.14 -2.24
N ALA A 52 5.59 9.39 -1.02
CA ALA A 52 6.10 10.69 -0.61
C ALA A 52 7.60 10.78 -0.93
N SER A 53 8.27 11.85 -0.48
CA SER A 53 9.70 11.98 -0.59
C SER A 53 10.48 11.01 0.30
N GLY A 54 11.69 10.67 -0.15
CA GLY A 54 12.58 9.72 0.50
C GLY A 54 12.46 8.31 -0.06
N VAL A 55 13.41 7.46 0.31
CA VAL A 55 13.47 6.06 -0.13
C VAL A 55 12.29 5.26 0.41
N HIS A 56 11.72 4.41 -0.45
CA HIS A 56 10.80 3.35 -0.09
C HIS A 56 11.26 2.01 -0.67
N GLN A 57 10.93 0.95 0.06
CA GLN A 57 11.18 -0.43 -0.34
C GLN A 57 9.93 -0.98 -1.01
N VAL A 58 10.10 -1.68 -2.13
CA VAL A 58 9.03 -2.38 -2.83
C VAL A 58 9.49 -3.79 -3.19
N PHE A 59 8.62 -4.77 -3.04
CA PHE A 59 8.87 -6.13 -3.52
C PHE A 59 8.69 -6.15 -5.03
N ASP A 60 9.76 -6.48 -5.74
CA ASP A 60 9.77 -6.63 -7.18
C ASP A 60 9.46 -8.09 -7.53
N GLU A 61 8.33 -8.32 -8.21
CA GLU A 61 7.85 -9.67 -8.52
C GLU A 61 8.70 -10.39 -9.58
N GLU A 62 9.40 -9.65 -10.43
CA GLU A 62 10.22 -10.22 -11.52
C GLU A 62 11.54 -10.77 -10.99
N SER A 63 12.23 -9.99 -10.17
CA SER A 63 13.47 -10.38 -9.50
C SER A 63 13.23 -11.23 -8.26
N GLY A 64 12.07 -11.08 -7.60
CA GLY A 64 11.77 -11.71 -6.32
C GLY A 64 12.50 -11.05 -5.15
N GLU A 65 13.06 -9.85 -5.34
CA GLU A 65 13.85 -9.12 -4.35
C GLU A 65 13.11 -7.88 -3.84
N ILE A 66 13.56 -7.34 -2.71
CA ILE A 66 13.14 -6.02 -2.25
C ILE A 66 14.10 -5.00 -2.85
N VAL A 67 13.56 -4.02 -3.58
CA VAL A 67 14.32 -2.93 -4.17
C VAL A 67 14.01 -1.61 -3.48
N GLU A 68 15.02 -0.74 -3.39
CA GLU A 68 14.88 0.62 -2.89
C GLU A 68 14.65 1.60 -4.05
N VAL A 69 13.62 2.42 -3.92
CA VAL A 69 13.19 3.39 -4.94
C VAL A 69 13.01 4.75 -4.26
N GLU A 70 13.42 5.83 -4.93
CA GLU A 70 13.20 7.20 -4.47
C GLU A 70 12.57 8.02 -5.58
N GLU A 71 11.24 7.92 -5.70
CA GLU A 71 10.47 8.63 -6.72
C GLU A 71 9.19 9.25 -6.13
N PRO A 72 9.26 10.51 -5.67
CA PRO A 72 8.11 11.18 -5.07
C PRO A 72 6.92 11.29 -6.04
N GLY A 73 5.74 10.98 -5.53
CA GLY A 73 4.50 10.97 -6.31
C GLY A 73 4.38 9.78 -7.27
N GLN A 74 5.30 8.81 -7.22
CA GLN A 74 5.11 7.54 -7.90
C GLN A 74 3.88 6.83 -7.33
N GLN A 75 3.03 6.32 -8.22
CA GLN A 75 1.83 5.60 -7.85
C GLN A 75 2.06 4.09 -7.95
N TYR A 76 1.67 3.37 -6.90
CA TYR A 76 1.67 1.92 -6.85
C TYR A 76 0.24 1.42 -6.76
N THR A 77 -0.08 0.41 -7.56
CA THR A 77 -1.40 -0.23 -7.57
C THR A 77 -1.23 -1.72 -7.31
N PHE A 78 -1.92 -2.22 -6.29
CA PHE A 78 -1.91 -3.62 -5.90
C PHE A 78 -3.34 -4.16 -5.92
N ARG A 79 -3.53 -5.36 -6.46
CA ARG A 79 -4.80 -6.10 -6.31
C ARG A 79 -4.69 -7.07 -5.15
N ILE A 80 -5.64 -7.02 -4.24
CA ILE A 80 -5.66 -7.85 -3.02
C ILE A 80 -6.93 -8.70 -2.98
N GLU A 81 -6.87 -9.87 -2.32
CA GLU A 81 -8.07 -10.67 -2.05
C GLU A 81 -8.82 -10.26 -0.77
N GLY A 82 -8.18 -9.47 0.09
CA GLY A 82 -8.75 -8.94 1.32
C GLY A 82 -7.65 -8.59 2.33
N GLY A 83 -8.05 -8.16 3.52
CA GLY A 83 -7.10 -7.83 4.57
C GLY A 83 -7.63 -6.92 5.67
N PHE A 84 -6.70 -6.30 6.38
CA PHE A 84 -6.97 -5.31 7.41
C PHE A 84 -6.04 -4.11 7.23
N ILE A 85 -6.58 -2.93 7.48
CA ILE A 85 -5.80 -1.70 7.63
C ILE A 85 -5.94 -1.20 9.06
N GLU A 86 -4.81 -0.83 9.65
CA GLU A 86 -4.72 -0.07 10.89
C GLU A 86 -4.05 1.27 10.57
N VAL A 87 -4.60 2.35 11.13
CA VAL A 87 -4.05 3.69 11.08
C VAL A 87 -3.92 4.20 12.50
N LEU A 88 -2.72 4.58 12.92
CA LEU A 88 -2.44 5.14 14.23
C LEU A 88 -1.25 6.09 14.14
N ASN A 89 -1.39 7.33 14.64
CA ASN A 89 -0.29 8.30 14.73
C ASN A 89 0.53 8.51 13.45
N ASN A 90 -0.14 8.58 12.28
CA ASN A 90 0.52 8.66 10.95
C ASN A 90 1.36 7.44 10.56
N GLU A 91 1.14 6.32 11.23
CA GLU A 91 1.63 5.00 10.85
C GLU A 91 0.46 4.15 10.36
N ILE A 92 0.72 3.38 9.30
CA ILE A 92 -0.27 2.52 8.66
C ILE A 92 0.31 1.12 8.55
N SER A 93 -0.44 0.15 9.08
CA SER A 93 -0.18 -1.28 8.89
C SER A 93 -1.25 -1.82 7.96
N LEU A 94 -0.84 -2.30 6.78
CA LEU A 94 -1.74 -2.90 5.79
C LEU A 94 -1.39 -4.38 5.63
N LEU A 95 -2.19 -5.23 6.28
CA LEU A 95 -2.02 -6.68 6.24
C LEU A 95 -2.99 -7.23 5.20
N VAL A 96 -2.46 -7.82 4.13
CA VAL A 96 -3.28 -8.35 3.03
C VAL A 96 -3.09 -9.86 2.93
N SER A 97 -4.15 -10.60 2.63
CA SER A 97 -4.09 -12.07 2.57
C SER A 97 -3.18 -12.57 1.45
N SER A 98 -3.31 -11.98 0.27
CA SER A 98 -2.60 -12.34 -0.95
C SER A 98 -2.65 -11.17 -1.93
N LEU A 99 -1.72 -11.16 -2.88
CA LEU A 99 -1.79 -10.32 -4.08
C LEU A 99 -2.37 -11.16 -5.22
N VAL A 100 -3.30 -10.58 -5.98
CA VAL A 100 -3.81 -11.21 -7.20
C VAL A 100 -2.81 -10.94 -8.31
N ASN A 101 -2.21 -12.00 -8.86
CA ASN A 101 -1.28 -11.93 -9.99
C ASN A 101 -1.90 -11.13 -11.13
N GLY A 102 -1.35 -9.94 -11.36
CA GLY A 102 -1.86 -9.01 -12.34
C GLY A 102 -1.08 -7.72 -12.25
N ASN A 103 0.15 -7.75 -12.76
CA ASN A 103 0.91 -6.58 -13.17
C ASN A 103 0.79 -5.41 -12.16
N ASN A 104 1.56 -5.48 -11.06
CA ASN A 104 1.76 -4.34 -10.16
C ASN A 104 2.55 -3.25 -10.90
N HIS A 105 1.92 -2.60 -11.87
CA HIS A 105 2.54 -1.54 -12.64
C HIS A 105 2.60 -0.30 -11.76
N ALA A 106 3.82 0.20 -11.54
CA ALA A 106 4.05 1.61 -11.34
C ALA A 106 3.33 2.34 -12.49
N ALA A 107 2.19 2.97 -12.22
CA ALA A 107 1.48 3.70 -13.26
C ALA A 107 2.36 4.90 -13.64
N ALA A 108 2.98 4.84 -14.82
CA ALA A 108 3.71 5.96 -15.38
C ALA A 108 2.74 7.12 -15.54
N LYS A 109 3.14 8.30 -15.03
CA LYS A 109 2.36 9.54 -15.16
C LYS A 109 2.18 9.86 -16.65
N GLY A 110 0.93 9.92 -17.10
CA GLY A 110 0.54 10.59 -18.35
C GLY A 110 0.42 12.09 -18.16
#